data_AF-A0A0C1DGU9-F1
#
_entry.id   AF-A0A0C1DGU9-F1
#
_cell.length_a   1.000
_cell.length_b   1.000
_cell.length_c   1.000
_cell.angle_alpha   90.00
_cell.angle_beta   90.00
_cell.angle_gamma   90.00
#
_symmetry.space_group_name_H-M   'P 1'
#
loop_
_entity.id
_entity.type
_entity.pdbx_description
1 polymer ?
#
loop_
_entity_poly.entity_id
_entity_poly.type
_entity_poly.pdbx_seq_one_letter_code
_entity_poly.pdbx_strand_id
1 'polypeptide(L)'
;MTKLKTILFCILFLISMSSCKSDEGNLVLERGKPIDLAKVNFQKLDLDKFFSKLAYVKENKMGANKHTNTQAQPINIKWFSLYNITEKRLLYQYKDVANYTIKNGEKYGDIDFVERRAPLLGMKNPDLRGFGYWESKEILFSRLYASSTPSNKLIRIILETDNLHNSGEKEYYALLEILKKQNKDAKIEQDPQSNGIPSYTWTTKEKVIQLYFSKADELNSFTLKIAYINPDTKGYLKEFGN
;
A
#
# COMPACT_ATOMS: atom_id res chain seq x y z
N MET A 1 53.63 -32.27 -38.37
CA MET A 1 52.90 -33.11 -37.40
C MET A 1 53.00 -32.47 -36.03
N THR A 2 51.85 -32.21 -35.38
CA THR A 2 51.59 -32.13 -33.92
C THR A 2 52.48 -31.23 -33.04
N LYS A 3 52.03 -30.41 -32.10
CA LYS A 3 50.73 -30.19 -31.44
C LYS A 3 50.85 -28.89 -30.60
N LEU A 4 49.70 -28.26 -30.38
CA LEU A 4 49.36 -27.19 -29.41
C LEU A 4 50.22 -27.12 -28.13
N LYS A 5 50.42 -25.88 -27.64
CA LYS A 5 49.81 -25.44 -26.37
C LYS A 5 49.75 -23.91 -26.28
N THR A 6 48.55 -23.40 -26.54
CA THR A 6 48.07 -22.06 -26.20
C THR A 6 47.96 -21.94 -24.67
N ILE A 7 48.55 -20.90 -24.08
CA ILE A 7 48.10 -20.38 -22.77
C ILE A 7 47.80 -18.90 -22.97
N LEU A 8 46.51 -18.65 -23.22
CA LEU A 8 45.89 -17.34 -23.32
C LEU A 8 45.64 -16.86 -21.89
N PHE A 9 46.49 -15.98 -21.36
CA PHE A 9 46.17 -15.22 -20.15
C PHE A 9 45.21 -14.10 -20.53
N CYS A 10 43.92 -14.44 -20.61
CA CYS A 10 42.86 -13.44 -20.61
C CYS A 10 42.86 -12.76 -19.24
N ILE A 11 43.48 -11.58 -19.16
CA ILE A 11 43.19 -10.62 -18.11
C ILE A 11 41.72 -10.25 -18.29
N LEU A 12 40.86 -10.92 -17.53
CA LEU A 12 39.45 -10.57 -17.41
C LEU A 12 39.37 -9.09 -17.06
N PHE A 13 38.71 -8.34 -17.93
CA PHE A 13 38.03 -7.12 -17.56
C PHE A 13 37.21 -7.41 -16.31
N LEU A 14 37.71 -6.94 -15.16
CA LEU A 14 36.90 -6.65 -13.98
C LEU A 14 35.96 -5.52 -14.39
N ILE A 15 34.91 -5.88 -15.12
CA ILE A 15 33.69 -5.08 -15.16
C ILE A 15 33.19 -5.16 -13.73
N SER A 16 33.52 -4.14 -12.94
CA SER A 16 32.81 -3.85 -11.71
C SER A 16 31.36 -3.58 -12.12
N MET A 17 30.58 -4.65 -12.26
CA MET A 17 29.18 -4.57 -11.95
C MET A 17 29.15 -4.22 -10.47
N SER A 18 29.19 -2.92 -10.17
CA SER A 18 28.51 -2.37 -9.03
C SER A 18 27.11 -2.94 -9.11
N SER A 19 26.92 -4.04 -8.41
CA SER A 19 25.61 -4.47 -7.97
C SER A 19 25.06 -3.24 -7.27
N CYS A 20 24.20 -2.50 -7.99
CA CYS A 20 23.18 -1.70 -7.37
C CYS A 20 22.36 -2.71 -6.56
N LYS A 21 22.85 -3.03 -5.35
CA LYS A 21 21.98 -3.26 -4.22
C LYS A 21 21.20 -1.96 -4.14
N SER A 22 20.04 -1.94 -4.79
CA SER A 22 19.07 -0.89 -4.61
C SER A 22 18.95 -0.68 -3.10
N ASP A 23 19.00 0.58 -2.69
CA ASP A 23 18.70 1.03 -1.33
C ASP A 23 17.24 0.68 -0.96
N GLU A 24 16.85 -0.60 -0.99
CA GLU A 24 15.55 -1.09 -0.53
C GLU A 24 15.34 -0.70 0.94
N GLY A 25 16.42 -0.46 1.68
CA GLY A 25 16.39 0.03 3.04
C GLY A 25 15.97 1.50 3.21
N ASN A 26 15.92 2.33 2.16
CA ASN A 26 15.67 3.78 2.27
C ASN A 26 14.55 4.31 1.37
N LEU A 27 13.71 3.45 0.79
CA LEU A 27 12.61 3.93 -0.04
C LEU A 27 11.58 4.69 0.82
N VAL A 28 11.33 5.95 0.48
CA VAL A 28 10.38 6.83 1.16
C VAL A 28 9.50 7.53 0.13
N LEU A 29 8.21 7.67 0.45
CA LEU A 29 7.26 8.38 -0.40
C LEU A 29 7.28 9.89 -0.13
N GLU A 30 7.24 10.67 -1.20
CA GLU A 30 7.20 12.13 -1.12
C GLU A 30 6.27 12.68 -2.21
N ARG A 31 5.36 13.58 -1.82
CA ARG A 31 4.44 14.25 -2.77
C ARG A 31 5.24 15.09 -3.77
N GLY A 32 4.88 15.04 -5.05
CA GLY A 32 5.58 15.73 -6.13
C GLY A 32 6.88 15.06 -6.59
N LYS A 33 7.29 13.95 -5.97
CA LYS A 33 8.42 13.11 -6.39
C LYS A 33 7.96 11.67 -6.60
N PRO A 34 7.09 11.42 -7.61
CA PRO A 34 6.47 10.13 -7.76
C PRO A 34 7.48 9.06 -8.18
N ILE A 35 7.44 7.91 -7.50
CA ILE A 35 8.25 6.72 -7.80
C ILE A 35 7.43 5.64 -8.50
N ASP A 36 8.12 4.70 -9.16
CA ASP A 36 7.47 3.55 -9.80
C ASP A 36 7.08 2.49 -8.76
N LEU A 37 5.79 2.47 -8.41
CA LEU A 37 5.21 1.55 -7.43
C LEU A 37 5.21 0.10 -7.90
N ALA A 38 5.25 -0.16 -9.22
CA ALA A 38 5.30 -1.52 -9.75
C ALA A 38 6.63 -2.24 -9.42
N LYS A 39 7.70 -1.47 -9.17
CA LYS A 39 9.02 -1.98 -8.81
C LYS A 39 9.25 -2.12 -7.31
N VAL A 40 8.27 -1.74 -6.49
CA VAL A 40 8.39 -1.74 -5.04
C VAL A 40 8.04 -3.12 -4.49
N ASN A 41 8.99 -3.72 -3.74
CA ASN A 41 8.70 -4.94 -2.99
C ASN A 41 8.03 -4.61 -1.64
N PHE A 42 6.73 -4.35 -1.68
CA PHE A 42 5.98 -3.91 -0.49
C PHE A 42 6.07 -4.89 0.70
N GLN A 43 6.22 -6.20 0.46
CA GLN A 43 6.30 -7.21 1.53
C GLN A 43 7.60 -7.13 2.35
N LYS A 44 8.64 -6.47 1.83
CA LYS A 44 9.93 -6.28 2.51
C LYS A 44 10.09 -4.89 3.14
N LEU A 45 9.12 -3.99 2.93
CA LEU A 45 9.23 -2.62 3.40
C LEU A 45 8.97 -2.52 4.90
N ASP A 46 9.73 -1.64 5.55
CA ASP A 46 9.26 -1.00 6.77
C ASP A 46 8.21 0.06 6.39
N LEU A 47 6.94 -0.24 6.65
CA LEU A 47 5.83 0.65 6.32
C LEU A 47 5.86 1.99 7.06
N ASP A 48 6.39 2.07 8.28
CA ASP A 48 6.51 3.36 8.97
C ASP A 48 7.59 4.22 8.30
N LYS A 49 8.71 3.61 7.90
CA LYS A 49 9.75 4.31 7.15
C LYS A 49 9.26 4.73 5.77
N PHE A 50 8.56 3.86 5.04
CA PHE A 50 8.06 4.14 3.69
C PHE A 50 7.11 5.36 3.66
N PHE A 51 6.33 5.55 4.72
CA PHE A 51 5.40 6.68 4.88
C PHE A 51 6.03 7.91 5.57
N SER A 52 7.27 7.82 6.07
CA SER A 52 7.86 8.78 7.02
C SER A 52 7.92 10.24 6.56
N LYS A 53 7.89 10.50 5.26
CA LYS A 53 7.85 11.86 4.69
C LYS A 53 6.46 12.34 4.29
N LEU A 54 5.47 11.45 4.28
CA LEU A 54 4.07 11.82 4.08
C LEU A 54 3.47 12.29 5.41
N ALA A 55 2.43 13.13 5.30
CA ALA A 55 1.49 13.29 6.39
C ALA A 55 0.57 12.07 6.42
N TYR A 56 0.57 11.31 7.52
CA TYR A 56 -0.24 10.09 7.62
C TYR A 56 -0.77 9.83 9.02
N VAL A 57 -1.90 9.13 9.07
CA VAL A 57 -2.53 8.62 10.29
C VAL A 57 -2.19 7.13 10.39
N LYS A 58 -1.72 6.71 11.57
CA LYS A 58 -1.56 5.31 11.94
C LYS A 58 -2.64 4.93 12.95
N GLU A 59 -3.41 3.89 12.66
CA GLU A 59 -4.52 3.40 13.49
C GLU A 59 -4.28 1.95 13.90
N ASN A 60 -4.39 1.65 15.19
CA ASN A 60 -4.40 0.29 15.71
C ASN A 60 -5.84 -0.22 15.76
N LYS A 61 -6.17 -1.26 14.98
CA LYS A 61 -7.50 -1.85 14.93
C LYS A 61 -7.59 -3.04 15.90
N MET A 62 -8.57 -2.97 16.79
CA MET A 62 -8.83 -4.01 17.77
C MET A 62 -9.65 -5.14 17.15
N GLY A 63 -9.30 -6.39 17.46
CA GLY A 63 -10.03 -7.57 17.04
C GLY A 63 -11.25 -7.85 17.92
N ALA A 64 -11.80 -9.05 17.78
CA ALA A 64 -12.90 -9.52 18.62
C ALA A 64 -12.51 -9.49 20.11
N ASN A 65 -13.49 -9.16 20.96
CA ASN A 65 -13.30 -9.13 22.41
C ASN A 65 -12.96 -10.52 22.95
N LYS A 66 -11.79 -10.64 23.58
CA LYS A 66 -11.26 -11.88 24.17
C LYS A 66 -10.91 -11.75 25.65
N HIS A 67 -10.73 -10.51 26.10
CA HIS A 67 -10.28 -10.17 27.44
C HIS A 67 -11.32 -9.31 28.15
N THR A 68 -11.22 -9.25 29.48
CA THR A 68 -11.96 -8.30 30.33
C THR A 68 -10.94 -7.59 31.21
N ASN A 69 -11.02 -6.25 31.31
CA ASN A 69 -10.17 -5.53 32.25
C ASN A 69 -10.65 -5.79 33.69
N THR A 70 -9.90 -6.58 34.45
CA THR A 70 -10.19 -6.87 35.87
C THR A 70 -9.46 -5.94 36.83
N GLN A 71 -8.65 -5.01 36.32
CA GLN A 71 -7.85 -4.09 37.13
C GLN A 71 -8.71 -2.91 37.56
N ALA A 72 -8.41 -2.35 38.74
CA ALA A 72 -9.06 -1.13 39.22
C ALA A 72 -8.76 0.09 38.33
N GLN A 73 -7.58 0.11 37.70
CA GLN A 73 -7.16 1.20 36.82
C GLN A 73 -7.57 0.93 35.36
N PRO A 74 -7.87 1.98 34.57
CA PRO A 74 -8.17 1.83 33.16
C PRO A 74 -6.91 1.46 32.35
N ILE A 75 -7.10 0.65 31.31
CA ILE A 75 -6.06 0.36 30.32
C ILE A 75 -6.18 1.40 29.21
N ASN A 76 -5.09 2.10 28.90
CA ASN A 76 -5.04 3.08 27.82
C ASN A 76 -4.28 2.50 26.63
N ILE A 77 -4.96 2.31 25.50
CA ILE A 77 -4.36 1.84 24.26
C ILE A 77 -4.21 3.02 23.33
N LYS A 78 -3.01 3.24 22.80
CA LYS A 78 -2.80 4.22 21.73
C LYS A 78 -3.54 3.76 20.48
N TRP A 79 -4.66 4.40 20.18
CA TRP A 79 -5.53 4.02 19.06
C TRP A 79 -5.06 4.71 17.77
N PHE A 80 -4.77 6.00 17.83
CA PHE A 80 -4.29 6.78 16.68
C PHE A 80 -2.92 7.42 16.96
N SER A 81 -2.11 7.52 15.93
CA SER A 81 -0.89 8.34 15.88
C SER A 81 -0.89 9.17 14.62
N LEU A 82 -0.55 10.45 14.75
CA LEU A 82 -0.43 11.38 13.63
C LEU A 82 1.05 11.65 13.35
N TYR A 83 1.43 11.58 12.08
CA TYR A 83 2.81 11.82 11.62
C TYR A 83 2.79 12.91 10.57
N ASN A 84 3.63 13.94 10.74
CA ASN A 84 3.76 15.11 9.85
C ASN A 84 2.42 15.83 9.51
N ILE A 85 1.38 15.63 10.32
CA ILE A 85 0.11 16.34 10.17
C ILE A 85 0.20 17.66 10.93
N THR A 86 0.09 18.77 10.22
CA THR A 86 0.12 20.13 10.79
C THR A 86 -1.24 20.85 10.69
N GLU A 87 -2.20 20.28 9.95
CA GLU A 87 -3.55 20.84 9.82
C GLU A 87 -4.29 20.79 11.18
N LYS A 88 -4.59 21.97 11.73
CA LYS A 88 -5.24 22.10 13.05
C LYS A 88 -6.52 21.29 13.16
N ARG A 89 -7.37 21.29 12.13
CA ARG A 89 -8.65 20.55 12.12
C ARG A 89 -8.45 19.06 12.39
N LEU A 90 -7.48 18.45 11.72
CA LEU A 90 -7.16 17.03 11.92
C LEU A 90 -6.51 16.78 13.29
N LEU A 91 -5.59 17.67 13.72
CA LEU A 91 -5.01 17.57 15.06
C LEU A 91 -6.10 17.57 16.14
N TYR A 92 -7.08 18.46 16.05
CA TYR A 92 -8.21 18.50 16.98
C TYR A 92 -9.09 17.27 16.88
N GLN A 93 -9.43 16.81 15.66
CA GLN A 93 -10.26 15.63 15.45
C GLN A 93 -9.71 14.38 16.15
N TYR A 94 -8.39 14.19 16.13
CA TYR A 94 -7.75 13.01 16.71
C TYR A 94 -7.27 13.20 18.14
N LYS A 95 -7.21 14.43 18.66
CA LYS A 95 -6.74 14.70 20.04
C LYS A 95 -7.54 13.92 21.07
N ASP A 96 -8.87 13.90 20.93
CA ASP A 96 -9.77 13.34 21.95
C ASP A 96 -10.01 11.84 21.80
N VAL A 97 -9.67 11.26 20.64
CA VAL A 97 -9.81 9.82 20.34
C VAL A 97 -8.46 9.11 20.16
N ALA A 98 -7.35 9.80 20.37
CA ALA A 98 -6.00 9.26 20.18
C ALA A 98 -5.74 8.01 21.02
N ASN A 99 -6.41 7.90 22.17
CA ASN A 99 -6.35 6.74 23.05
C ASN A 99 -7.74 6.12 23.20
N TYR A 100 -7.78 4.80 23.16
CA TYR A 100 -8.93 4.01 23.55
C TYR A 100 -8.76 3.60 25.01
N THR A 101 -9.69 4.02 25.87
CA THR A 101 -9.64 3.75 27.32
C THR A 101 -10.58 2.61 27.65
N ILE A 102 -10.05 1.53 28.23
CA ILE A 102 -10.82 0.35 28.67
C ILE A 102 -10.93 0.40 30.20
N LYS A 103 -12.14 0.62 30.71
CA LYS A 103 -12.44 0.71 32.14
C LYS A 103 -12.54 -0.68 32.78
N ASN A 104 -12.53 -0.71 34.11
CA ASN A 104 -12.77 -1.94 34.86
C ASN A 104 -14.12 -2.58 34.45
N GLY A 105 -14.10 -3.89 34.18
CA GLY A 105 -15.25 -4.67 33.74
C GLY A 105 -15.50 -4.62 32.23
N GLU A 106 -14.86 -3.73 31.48
CA GLU A 106 -15.04 -3.66 30.04
C GLU A 106 -14.26 -4.78 29.31
N LYS A 107 -14.89 -5.31 28.27
CA LYS A 107 -14.27 -6.30 27.38
C LYS A 107 -13.43 -5.62 26.31
N TYR A 108 -12.34 -6.27 25.90
CA TYR A 108 -11.47 -5.79 24.83
C TYR A 108 -10.82 -6.94 24.05
N GLY A 109 -10.37 -6.66 22.83
CA GLY A 109 -9.63 -7.60 21.98
C GLY A 109 -8.12 -7.34 21.99
N ASP A 110 -7.35 -8.16 21.28
CA ASP A 110 -5.97 -7.82 20.93
C ASP A 110 -5.95 -6.85 19.74
N ILE A 111 -4.80 -6.20 19.48
CA ILE A 111 -4.59 -5.50 18.22
C ILE A 111 -4.54 -6.54 17.11
N ASP A 112 -5.48 -6.46 16.18
CA ASP A 112 -5.62 -7.39 15.06
C ASP A 112 -4.72 -6.92 13.91
N PHE A 113 -4.85 -5.66 13.50
CA PHE A 113 -4.03 -5.08 12.45
C PHE A 113 -3.81 -3.59 12.66
N VAL A 114 -2.83 -3.05 11.94
CA VAL A 114 -2.40 -1.67 11.99
C VAL A 114 -2.57 -1.07 10.60
N GLU A 115 -3.28 0.05 10.53
CA GLU A 115 -3.51 0.76 9.28
C GLU A 115 -2.71 2.05 9.21
N ARG A 116 -2.19 2.36 8.04
CA ARG A 116 -1.54 3.63 7.70
C ARG A 116 -2.30 4.23 6.55
N ARG A 117 -2.78 5.47 6.73
CA ARG A 117 -3.56 6.19 5.71
C ARG A 117 -2.90 7.55 5.51
N ALA A 118 -2.49 7.84 4.28
CA ALA A 118 -1.92 9.15 3.93
C ALA A 118 -3.03 10.03 3.34
N PRO A 119 -3.72 10.86 4.15
CA PRO A 119 -4.74 11.77 3.62
C PRO A 119 -4.11 12.77 2.65
N LEU A 120 -4.93 13.26 1.73
CA LEU A 120 -4.54 14.38 0.89
C LEU A 120 -4.75 15.69 1.68
N LEU A 121 -3.66 16.32 2.12
CA LEU A 121 -3.72 17.56 2.90
C LEU A 121 -3.32 18.77 2.06
N GLY A 122 -4.23 19.74 1.92
CA GLY A 122 -3.92 21.15 1.58
C GLY A 122 -3.26 21.46 0.22
N MET A 123 -2.97 20.47 -0.64
CA MET A 123 -2.27 20.72 -1.91
C MET A 123 -3.24 21.23 -2.98
N LYS A 124 -3.14 22.52 -3.34
CA LYS A 124 -3.98 23.13 -4.38
C LYS A 124 -3.66 22.63 -5.78
N ASN A 125 -2.38 22.43 -6.11
CA ASN A 125 -1.95 21.93 -7.42
C ASN A 125 -2.11 20.40 -7.49
N PRO A 126 -2.97 19.86 -8.38
CA PRO A 126 -3.17 18.42 -8.56
C PRO A 126 -1.92 17.64 -8.96
N ASP A 127 -1.04 18.23 -9.76
CA ASP A 127 0.16 17.55 -10.28
C ASP A 127 1.19 17.27 -9.19
N LEU A 128 1.18 18.05 -8.11
CA LEU A 128 2.03 17.85 -6.95
C LEU A 128 1.45 16.84 -5.97
N ARG A 129 0.21 16.38 -6.17
CA ARG A 129 -0.44 15.42 -5.29
C ARG A 129 0.08 14.00 -5.54
N GLY A 130 0.63 13.66 -6.69
CA GLY A 130 1.16 12.31 -6.91
C GLY A 130 2.30 11.97 -5.93
N PHE A 131 2.30 10.77 -5.35
CA PHE A 131 3.48 10.21 -4.63
C PHE A 131 4.10 9.00 -5.34
N GLY A 132 3.39 8.42 -6.31
CA GLY A 132 3.85 7.25 -7.05
C GLY A 132 3.02 7.00 -8.29
N TYR A 133 3.60 6.27 -9.23
CA TYR A 133 2.98 5.84 -10.48
C TYR A 133 3.15 4.34 -10.69
N TRP A 134 2.47 3.74 -11.67
CA TRP A 134 2.62 2.32 -11.98
C TRP A 134 3.11 2.09 -13.41
N GLU A 135 4.39 1.74 -13.58
CA GLU A 135 5.12 1.55 -14.86
C GLU A 135 5.17 2.79 -15.77
N SER A 136 4.03 3.45 -16.00
CA SER A 136 3.88 4.71 -16.73
C SER A 136 3.58 5.87 -15.79
N LYS A 137 4.26 7.01 -15.99
CA LYS A 137 3.99 8.26 -15.28
C LYS A 137 2.61 8.86 -15.60
N GLU A 138 1.90 8.33 -16.60
CA GLU A 138 0.50 8.67 -16.85
C GLU A 138 -0.45 7.99 -15.85
N ILE A 139 -0.02 6.96 -15.11
CA ILE A 139 -0.85 6.24 -14.15
C ILE A 139 -0.38 6.62 -12.73
N LEU A 140 -0.81 7.78 -12.24
CA LEU A 140 -0.40 8.33 -10.94
C LEU A 140 -1.40 7.99 -9.84
N PHE A 141 -0.90 7.90 -8.61
CA PHE A 141 -1.72 7.72 -7.41
C PHE A 141 -1.48 8.85 -6.40
N SER A 142 -2.57 9.27 -5.77
CA SER A 142 -2.63 10.39 -4.82
C SER A 142 -3.10 9.95 -3.44
N ARG A 143 -3.60 8.74 -3.25
CA ARG A 143 -3.82 8.19 -1.89
C ARG A 143 -3.26 6.78 -1.76
N LEU A 144 -2.78 6.51 -0.55
CA LEU A 144 -2.21 5.22 -0.17
C LEU A 144 -2.75 4.82 1.20
N TYR A 145 -3.19 3.56 1.26
CA TYR A 145 -3.56 2.87 2.48
C TYR A 145 -2.74 1.60 2.56
N ALA A 146 -2.17 1.33 3.73
CA ALA A 146 -1.46 0.08 4.01
C ALA A 146 -1.99 -0.52 5.31
N SER A 147 -2.30 -1.81 5.27
CA SER A 147 -2.68 -2.58 6.45
C SER A 147 -1.60 -3.63 6.72
N SER A 148 -1.20 -3.80 7.97
CA SER A 148 -0.22 -4.81 8.40
C SER A 148 -0.64 -5.49 9.69
N THR A 149 -0.11 -6.67 9.97
CA THR A 149 -0.19 -7.28 11.29
C THR A 149 0.57 -6.42 12.33
N PRO A 150 0.41 -6.67 13.65
CA PRO A 150 1.20 -5.99 14.68
C PRO A 150 2.71 -6.25 14.55
N SER A 151 3.11 -7.39 13.96
CA SER A 151 4.49 -7.74 13.62
C SER A 151 4.97 -7.14 12.28
N ASN A 152 4.26 -6.15 11.75
CA ASN A 152 4.55 -5.41 10.53
C ASN A 152 4.57 -6.28 9.25
N LYS A 153 3.84 -7.40 9.23
CA LYS A 153 3.64 -8.20 8.01
C LYS A 153 2.55 -7.57 7.17
N LEU A 154 2.84 -7.26 5.92
CA LEU A 154 1.92 -6.56 5.04
C LEU A 154 0.71 -7.42 4.69
N ILE A 155 -0.49 -6.93 5.02
CA ILE A 155 -1.78 -7.53 4.70
C ILE A 155 -2.24 -7.01 3.33
N ARG A 156 -2.26 -5.68 3.14
CA ARG A 156 -2.84 -5.05 1.96
C ARG A 156 -2.27 -3.66 1.69
N ILE A 157 -2.19 -3.31 0.40
CA ILE A 157 -2.00 -1.95 -0.11
C ILE A 157 -3.23 -1.55 -0.92
N ILE A 158 -3.68 -0.30 -0.77
CA ILE A 158 -4.72 0.32 -1.61
C ILE A 158 -4.17 1.64 -2.13
N LEU A 159 -4.24 1.83 -3.44
CA LEU A 159 -3.81 3.02 -4.14
C LEU A 159 -5.01 3.64 -4.86
N GLU A 160 -5.22 4.93 -4.70
CA GLU A 160 -6.35 5.66 -5.33
C GLU A 160 -5.84 6.88 -6.10
N THR A 161 -6.55 7.24 -7.16
CA THR A 161 -6.21 8.36 -8.05
C THR A 161 -7.01 9.64 -7.82
N ASP A 162 -7.86 9.67 -6.80
CA ASP A 162 -8.72 10.80 -6.44
C ASP A 162 -8.05 12.18 -6.61
N ASN A 163 -8.75 13.08 -7.28
CA ASN A 163 -8.35 14.49 -7.48
C ASN A 163 -7.04 14.69 -8.27
N LEU A 164 -6.67 13.73 -9.12
CA LEU A 164 -5.66 13.90 -10.16
C LEU A 164 -6.33 14.21 -11.50
N HIS A 165 -5.64 14.93 -12.39
CA HIS A 165 -6.20 15.24 -13.71
C HIS A 165 -6.24 14.02 -14.65
N ASN A 166 -5.38 13.04 -14.41
CA ASN A 166 -5.22 11.82 -15.20
C ASN A 166 -5.91 10.60 -14.57
N SER A 167 -6.97 10.80 -13.77
CA SER A 167 -7.72 9.72 -13.13
C SER A 167 -8.86 9.19 -14.03
N GLY A 168 -8.67 9.21 -15.35
CA GLY A 168 -9.69 8.93 -16.35
C GLY A 168 -9.77 7.47 -16.82
N GLU A 169 -10.75 7.20 -17.69
CA GLU A 169 -10.98 5.91 -18.32
C GLU A 169 -9.78 5.45 -19.17
N LYS A 170 -9.08 6.38 -19.84
CA LYS A 170 -7.87 6.10 -20.61
C LYS A 170 -6.78 5.48 -19.72
N GLU A 171 -6.48 6.12 -18.59
CA GLU A 171 -5.44 5.67 -17.66
C GLU A 171 -5.84 4.39 -16.93
N TYR A 172 -7.14 4.23 -16.65
CA TYR A 172 -7.70 2.99 -16.14
C TYR A 172 -7.41 1.80 -17.06
N TYR A 173 -7.74 1.91 -18.36
CA TYR A 173 -7.47 0.83 -19.32
C TYR A 173 -5.98 0.63 -19.56
N ALA A 174 -5.17 1.69 -19.54
CA ALA A 174 -3.73 1.55 -19.60
C ALA A 174 -3.18 0.70 -18.44
N LEU A 175 -3.66 0.96 -17.21
CA LEU A 175 -3.31 0.15 -16.05
C LEU A 175 -3.83 -1.28 -16.17
N LEU A 176 -5.06 -1.48 -16.66
CA LEU A 176 -5.63 -2.79 -16.89
C LEU A 176 -4.74 -3.65 -17.80
N GLU A 177 -4.28 -3.11 -18.93
CA GLU A 177 -3.44 -3.85 -19.88
C GLU A 177 -2.06 -4.18 -19.27
N ILE A 178 -1.49 -3.26 -18.49
CA ILE A 178 -0.26 -3.53 -17.73
C ILE A 178 -0.47 -4.67 -16.74
N LEU A 179 -1.56 -4.65 -15.96
CA LEU A 179 -1.85 -5.69 -14.98
C LEU A 179 -2.13 -7.06 -15.62
N LYS A 180 -2.85 -7.10 -16.75
CA LYS A 180 -3.05 -8.33 -17.54
C LYS A 180 -1.70 -8.91 -17.99
N LYS A 181 -0.80 -8.07 -18.48
CA LYS A 181 0.54 -8.50 -18.91
C LYS A 181 1.38 -9.01 -17.72
N GLN A 182 1.37 -8.29 -16.61
CA GLN A 182 2.13 -8.65 -15.40
C GLN A 182 1.61 -9.93 -14.72
N ASN A 183 0.32 -10.25 -14.89
CA ASN A 183 -0.35 -11.37 -14.22
C ASN A 183 -1.01 -12.32 -15.23
N LYS A 184 -0.34 -12.56 -16.37
CA LYS A 184 -0.88 -13.35 -17.50
C LYS A 184 -1.34 -14.78 -17.14
N ASP A 185 -0.75 -15.36 -16.10
CA ASP A 185 -1.02 -16.73 -15.66
C ASP A 185 -2.04 -16.79 -14.50
N ALA A 186 -2.56 -15.64 -14.06
CA ALA A 186 -3.54 -15.55 -12.98
C ALA A 186 -4.97 -15.79 -13.48
N LYS A 187 -5.83 -16.35 -12.63
CA LYS A 187 -7.28 -16.37 -12.90
C LYS A 187 -7.80 -14.93 -12.84
N ILE A 188 -8.43 -14.48 -13.92
CA ILE A 188 -9.04 -13.16 -14.02
C ILE A 188 -10.55 -13.28 -13.92
N GLU A 189 -11.15 -12.52 -13.03
CA GLU A 189 -12.59 -12.33 -12.90
C GLU A 189 -12.93 -10.89 -13.26
N GLN A 190 -14.05 -10.71 -13.97
CA GLN A 190 -14.55 -9.42 -14.39
C GLN A 190 -15.94 -9.23 -13.82
N ASP A 191 -16.13 -8.14 -13.08
CA ASP A 191 -17.39 -7.82 -12.42
C ASP A 191 -18.01 -6.58 -13.06
N PRO A 192 -19.23 -6.66 -13.63
CA PRO A 192 -19.90 -5.49 -14.19
C PRO A 192 -20.20 -4.47 -13.08
N GLN A 193 -20.13 -3.18 -13.42
CA GLN A 193 -20.49 -2.08 -12.53
C GLN A 193 -21.63 -1.25 -13.11
N SER A 194 -22.36 -0.54 -12.24
CA SER A 194 -23.46 0.36 -12.63
C SER A 194 -23.03 1.53 -13.53
N ASN A 195 -21.75 1.92 -13.49
CA ASN A 195 -21.18 2.97 -14.34
C ASN A 195 -20.80 2.50 -15.76
N GLY A 196 -21.00 1.21 -16.07
CA GLY A 196 -20.67 0.61 -17.37
C GLY A 196 -19.21 0.20 -17.56
N ILE A 197 -18.31 0.53 -16.63
CA ILE A 197 -16.88 0.16 -16.67
C ILE A 197 -16.64 -0.98 -15.67
N PRO A 198 -16.31 -2.20 -16.12
CA PRO A 198 -16.15 -3.36 -15.24
C PRO A 198 -14.98 -3.21 -14.28
N SER A 199 -15.08 -3.87 -13.13
CA SER A 199 -13.93 -4.14 -12.24
C SER A 199 -13.21 -5.41 -12.67
N TYR A 200 -11.95 -5.53 -12.27
CA TYR A 200 -11.16 -6.74 -12.54
C TYR A 200 -10.49 -7.25 -11.27
N THR A 201 -10.52 -8.56 -11.08
CA THR A 201 -9.83 -9.26 -10.00
C THR A 201 -8.87 -10.30 -10.58
N TRP A 202 -7.60 -10.25 -10.18
CA TRP A 202 -6.61 -11.29 -10.46
C TRP A 202 -6.29 -12.05 -9.18
N THR A 203 -6.43 -13.36 -9.21
CA THR A 203 -6.07 -14.23 -8.09
C THR A 203 -4.86 -15.08 -8.45
N THR A 204 -3.80 -14.92 -7.66
CA THR A 204 -2.58 -15.74 -7.72
C THR A 204 -2.43 -16.54 -6.42
N LYS A 205 -1.39 -17.38 -6.31
CA LYS A 205 -1.08 -18.09 -5.06
C LYS A 205 -0.64 -17.15 -3.93
N GLU A 206 -0.06 -16.00 -4.25
CA GLU A 206 0.61 -15.11 -3.29
C GLU A 206 -0.15 -13.82 -3.00
N LYS A 207 -1.09 -13.45 -3.88
CA LYS A 207 -1.82 -12.18 -3.80
C LYS A 207 -3.11 -12.21 -4.60
N VAL A 208 -4.03 -11.34 -4.21
CA VAL A 208 -5.17 -10.91 -5.01
C VAL A 208 -5.04 -9.45 -5.34
N ILE A 209 -5.23 -9.13 -6.61
CA ILE A 209 -5.17 -7.77 -7.14
C ILE A 209 -6.59 -7.42 -7.61
N GLN A 210 -7.08 -6.26 -7.22
CA GLN A 210 -8.39 -5.76 -7.62
C GLN A 210 -8.22 -4.36 -8.20
N LEU A 211 -8.82 -4.12 -9.36
CA LEU A 211 -8.84 -2.84 -10.03
C LEU A 211 -10.30 -2.41 -10.20
N TYR A 212 -10.63 -1.25 -9.64
CA TYR A 212 -11.96 -0.66 -9.67
C TYR A 212 -11.94 0.69 -10.35
N PHE A 213 -12.90 0.93 -11.24
CA PHE A 213 -13.21 2.27 -11.73
C PHE A 213 -14.34 2.86 -10.89
N SER A 214 -14.33 4.18 -10.69
CA SER A 214 -15.39 4.92 -10.03
C SER A 214 -15.66 6.20 -10.80
N LYS A 215 -16.94 6.52 -10.98
CA LYS A 215 -17.45 7.69 -11.68
C LYS A 215 -18.45 8.39 -10.76
N ALA A 216 -18.13 9.60 -10.33
CA ALA A 216 -19.02 10.44 -9.54
C ALA A 216 -19.12 11.81 -10.20
N ASP A 217 -20.32 12.25 -10.59
CA ASP A 217 -20.66 13.51 -11.27
C ASP A 217 -19.62 14.01 -12.30
N GLU A 218 -18.58 14.72 -11.85
CA GLU A 218 -17.52 15.31 -12.70
C GLU A 218 -16.12 14.71 -12.48
N LEU A 219 -16.00 13.65 -11.68
CA LEU A 219 -14.74 13.04 -11.27
C LEU A 219 -14.72 11.55 -11.62
N ASN A 220 -13.75 11.20 -12.44
CA ASN A 220 -13.33 9.82 -12.60
C ASN A 220 -12.23 9.51 -11.59
N SER A 221 -12.21 8.29 -11.09
CA SER A 221 -11.14 7.77 -10.24
C SER A 221 -11.01 6.27 -10.44
N PHE A 222 -9.85 5.74 -10.08
CA PHE A 222 -9.66 4.30 -10.01
C PHE A 222 -8.84 3.90 -8.80
N THR A 223 -9.13 2.70 -8.31
CA THR A 223 -8.53 2.12 -7.12
C THR A 223 -7.84 0.82 -7.48
N LEU A 224 -6.55 0.73 -7.19
CA LEU A 224 -5.77 -0.49 -7.27
C LEU A 224 -5.54 -1.02 -5.85
N LYS A 225 -6.07 -2.20 -5.57
CA LYS A 225 -5.94 -2.90 -4.30
C LYS A 225 -5.13 -4.17 -4.47
N ILE A 226 -4.13 -4.37 -3.62
CA ILE A 226 -3.27 -5.55 -3.63
C ILE A 226 -3.28 -6.13 -2.22
N ALA A 227 -3.90 -7.30 -2.08
CA ALA A 227 -3.93 -8.08 -0.85
C ALA A 227 -2.97 -9.26 -0.96
N TYR A 228 -2.15 -9.48 0.06
CA TYR A 228 -1.16 -10.56 0.06
C TYR A 228 -1.73 -11.78 0.78
N ILE A 229 -1.62 -12.93 0.14
CA ILE A 229 -2.00 -14.24 0.67
C ILE A 229 -0.73 -14.91 1.18
N ASN A 230 -0.52 -14.88 2.50
CA ASN A 230 0.53 -15.65 3.15
C ASN A 230 0.04 -16.13 4.53
N PRO A 231 0.75 -17.06 5.20
CA PRO A 231 0.32 -17.57 6.50
C PRO A 231 0.11 -16.49 7.56
N ASP A 232 0.90 -15.41 7.53
CA ASP A 232 0.81 -14.29 8.48
C ASP A 232 -0.43 -13.41 8.23
N THR A 233 -1.00 -13.43 7.01
CA THR A 233 -2.14 -12.59 6.60
C THR A 233 -3.44 -13.37 6.41
N LYS A 234 -3.39 -14.71 6.57
CA LYS A 234 -4.56 -15.58 6.48
C LYS A 234 -5.60 -15.21 7.55
N GLY A 235 -6.84 -14.96 7.14
CA GLY A 235 -7.96 -14.65 8.04
C GLY A 235 -8.20 -13.15 8.30
N TYR A 236 -7.30 -12.24 7.88
CA TYR A 236 -7.48 -10.79 8.08
C TYR A 236 -8.42 -10.11 7.08
N LEU A 237 -8.79 -10.82 6.02
CA LEU A 237 -9.47 -10.24 4.89
C LEU A 237 -10.68 -11.12 4.56
N LYS A 238 -11.87 -10.61 4.89
CA LYS A 238 -13.17 -11.27 4.62
C LYS A 238 -13.36 -11.63 3.14
N GLU A 239 -12.65 -10.94 2.27
CA GLU A 239 -12.70 -11.05 0.82
C GLU A 239 -12.05 -12.34 0.27
N PHE A 240 -11.42 -13.17 1.13
CA PHE A 240 -10.75 -14.42 0.72
C PHE A 240 -11.46 -15.71 1.16
N GLY A 241 -12.66 -15.61 1.73
CA GLY A 241 -13.33 -16.74 2.36
C GLY A 241 -12.66 -17.14 3.68
N ASN A 242 -13.45 -17.69 4.59
CA ASN A 242 -12.92 -18.31 5.82
C ASN A 242 -12.29 -19.67 5.51
#